data_AF-A0AB37YKV3-F1
#
_entry.id   AF-A0AB37YKV3-F1
#
_cell.length_a   1.000
_cell.length_b   1.000
_cell.length_c   1.000
_cell.angle_alpha   90.00
_cell.angle_beta   90.00
_cell.angle_gamma   90.00
#
_symmetry.space_group_name_H-M   'P 1'
#
loop_
_entity.id
_entity.type
_entity.pdbx_description
1 polymer ?
#
loop_
_entity_poly.entity_id
_entity_poly.type
_entity_poly.pdbx_seq_one_letter_code
_entity_poly.pdbx_strand_id
1 'polypeptide(L)' 'MPYPIKDYFPLLFQAIAVGTEEILKILHRLYLLLKKNGRKCHRYKKMTVFDILGIVYKTTVKHRQSA' A
#
# COMPACT_ATOMS: atom_id res chain seq x y z
N MET A 1 20.77 29.81 8.32
CA MET A 1 21.66 28.64 8.37
C MET A 1 20.81 27.40 8.21
N PRO A 2 20.97 26.61 7.14
CA PRO A 2 20.17 25.40 6.93
C PRO A 2 20.54 24.38 8.02
N TYR A 3 19.55 23.92 8.78
CA TYR A 3 19.76 22.85 9.74
C TYR A 3 20.15 21.58 8.95
N PRO A 4 21.30 20.95 9.25
CA PRO A 4 21.66 19.70 8.60
C PRO A 4 20.54 18.70 8.80
N ILE A 5 20.23 17.92 7.76
CA ILE A 5 19.10 16.96 7.76
C ILE A 5 19.12 16.00 8.97
N LYS A 6 20.29 15.81 9.57
CA LYS A 6 20.53 15.02 10.78
C LYS A 6 19.79 15.55 12.01
N ASP A 7 19.56 16.85 12.11
CA ASP A 7 18.93 17.49 13.26
C ASP A 7 17.40 17.33 13.26
N TYR A 8 16.82 16.90 12.13
CA TYR A 8 15.39 16.64 12.01
C TYR A 8 14.99 15.25 12.50
N PHE A 9 15.92 14.29 12.57
CA PHE A 9 15.58 12.93 13.03
C PHE A 9 15.12 12.88 14.50
N PRO A 10 15.76 13.59 15.45
CA PRO A 10 15.27 13.66 16.83
C PRO A 10 13.87 14.30 16.93
N LEU A 11 13.63 15.37 16.18
CA LEU A 11 12.34 16.06 16.15
C LEU A 11 11.24 15.16 15.58
N LEU A 12 11.54 14.43 14.51
CA LEU A 12 10.63 13.45 13.91
C LEU A 12 10.33 12.30 14.88
N PHE A 13 11.37 11.76 15.52
CA PHE A 13 11.19 10.70 16.52
C PHE A 13 10.33 11.18 17.69
N GLN A 14 10.57 12.39 18.20
CA GLN A 14 9.78 12.98 19.27
C GLN A 14 8.32 13.20 18.85
N ALA A 15 8.07 13.71 17.64
CA ALA A 15 6.71 13.90 17.13
C ALA A 15 5.96 12.55 17.01
N ILE A 16 6.64 11.50 16.54
CA ILE A 16 6.09 10.14 16.49
C ILE A 16 5.85 9.59 17.90
N ALA A 17 6.78 9.81 18.84
CA ALA A 17 6.69 9.36 20.23
C ALA A 17 5.57 10.05 21.02
N VAL A 18 5.33 11.34 20.77
CA VAL A 18 4.21 12.07 21.36
C VAL A 18 2.89 11.59 20.78
N GLY A 19 2.82 11.36 19.46
CA GLY A 19 1.62 10.88 18.77
C GLY A 19 1.42 9.36 18.80
N THR A 20 2.22 8.61 19.57
CA THR A 20 2.23 7.14 19.48
C THR A 20 0.88 6.55 19.83
N GLU A 21 0.17 7.11 20.81
CA GLU A 21 -1.15 6.63 21.19
C GLU A 21 -2.19 6.85 20.10
N GLU A 22 -2.24 8.03 19.47
CA GLU A 22 -3.15 8.30 18.36
C GLU A 22 -2.83 7.40 17.15
N ILE A 23 -1.55 7.24 16.82
CA ILE A 23 -1.09 6.36 15.75
C ILE A 23 -1.51 4.91 16.06
N LEU A 24 -1.30 4.44 17.29
CA LEU A 24 -1.69 3.10 17.70
C LEU A 24 -3.21 2.90 17.62
N LYS A 25 -4.01 3.89 18.03
CA LYS A 25 -5.48 3.86 17.92
C LYS A 25 -5.92 3.76 16.45
N ILE A 26 -5.31 4.53 15.55
CA ILE A 26 -5.60 4.48 14.11
C ILE A 26 -5.21 3.12 13.52
N LEU A 27 -4.00 2.62 13.82
CA LEU A 27 -3.51 1.33 13.34
C LEU A 27 -4.37 0.17 13.85
N HIS A 28 -4.77 0.21 15.12
CA HIS A 28 -5.65 -0.79 15.69
C HIS A 28 -7.04 -0.78 15.01
N ARG A 29 -7.60 0.41 14.76
CA ARG A 29 -8.87 0.54 14.02
C ARG A 29 -8.75 0.03 12.59
N LEU A 30 -7.64 0.33 11.90
CA LEU A 30 -7.35 -0.18 10.56
C LEU A 30 -7.26 -1.71 10.57
N TYR A 31 -6.55 -2.30 11.54
CA TYR A 31 -6.47 -3.74 11.72
C TYR A 31 -7.85 -4.38 11.91
N LEU A 32 -8.71 -3.81 12.76
CA LEU A 32 -10.07 -4.33 12.97
C LEU A 32 -10.91 -4.26 11.70
N LEU A 33 -10.82 -3.17 10.94
CA LEU A 33 -11.49 -3.03 9.64
C LEU A 33 -10.97 -4.06 8.63
N LEU A 34 -9.66 -4.27 8.55
CA LEU A 34 -9.04 -5.27 7.69
C LEU A 34 -9.38 -6.71 8.12
N LYS A 35 -9.44 -6.99 9.41
CA LYS A 35 -9.86 -8.30 9.92
C LYS A 35 -11.33 -8.60 9.56
N LYS A 36 -12.20 -7.59 9.70
CA LYS A 36 -13.64 -7.69 9.38
C LYS A 36 -13.89 -7.76 7.87
N ASN A 37 -13.17 -6.95 7.08
CA ASN A 37 -13.43 -6.76 5.65
C ASN A 37 -12.43 -7.49 4.73
N GLY A 38 -11.31 -7.98 5.24
CA GLY A 38 -10.28 -8.67 4.45
C GLY A 38 -10.81 -9.96 3.82
N ARG A 39 -11.72 -10.67 4.49
CA ARG A 39 -12.47 -11.78 3.88
C ARG A 39 -13.37 -11.34 2.71
N LYS A 40 -13.83 -10.08 2.71
CA LYS A 40 -14.59 -9.49 1.59
C LYS A 40 -13.67 -9.00 0.47
N CYS A 41 -12.48 -8.47 0.78
CA CYS A 41 -11.51 -8.09 -0.27
C CYS A 41 -10.98 -9.31 -1.02
N HIS A 42 -10.85 -10.46 -0.36
CA HIS A 42 -10.52 -11.73 -1.02
C HIS A 42 -11.59 -12.14 -2.05
N ARG A 43 -12.86 -11.78 -1.82
CA ARG A 43 -13.96 -12.08 -2.74
C ARG A 43 -13.92 -11.20 -4.00
N TYR A 44 -13.29 -10.04 -3.95
CA TYR A 44 -13.06 -9.23 -5.14
C TYR A 44 -11.82 -9.73 -5.85
N LYS A 45 -12.01 -10.29 -7.06
CA LYS A 45 -10.90 -10.62 -7.97
C LYS A 45 -9.96 -9.42 -8.02
N LYS A 46 -8.67 -9.63 -7.73
CA LYS A 46 -7.66 -8.57 -7.89
C LYS A 46 -7.74 -8.08 -9.32
N MET A 47 -8.24 -6.86 -9.49
CA MET A 47 -8.24 -6.18 -10.77
C MET A 47 -6.90 -5.48 -10.93
N THR A 48 -6.23 -5.73 -12.04
CA THR A 48 -5.09 -4.92 -12.46
C THR A 48 -5.58 -3.54 -12.89
N VAL A 49 -4.66 -2.57 -13.00
CA VAL A 49 -4.98 -1.26 -13.59
C VAL A 49 -5.63 -1.42 -14.97
N PHE A 50 -5.26 -2.45 -15.75
CA PHE A 50 -5.86 -2.74 -17.05
C PHE A 50 -7.29 -3.29 -16.97
N ASP A 51 -7.58 -4.16 -15.99
CA ASP A 51 -8.94 -4.65 -15.73
C ASP A 51 -9.87 -3.50 -15.31
N ILE A 52 -9.35 -2.53 -14.54
CA ILE A 52 -10.09 -1.32 -14.13
C ILE A 52 -10.31 -0.39 -15.32
N LEU A 53 -9.31 -0.24 -16.20
CA LEU A 53 -9.38 0.63 -17.38
C LEU A 53 -10.08 -0.02 -18.58
N GLY A 54 -10.51 -1.29 -18.49
CA GLY A 54 -11.14 -2.02 -19.59
C GLY A 54 -10.23 -2.28 -20.79
N ILE A 55 -8.90 -2.21 -20.60
CA ILE A 55 -7.91 -2.36 -21.67
C ILE A 55 -7.67 -3.85 -21.91
N VAL A 56 -8.13 -4.37 -23.06
CA VAL A 56 -7.84 -5.74 -23.50
C VAL A 56 -6.53 -5.75 -24.29
N TYR A 57 -5.47 -6.33 -23.71
CA TYR A 57 -4.28 -6.66 -24.48
C TYR A 57 -4.58 -7.81 -25.44
N LYS A 58 -4.48 -7.56 -26.75
CA LYS A 58 -4.28 -8.65 -27.71
C LYS A 58 -2.86 -9.15 -27.53
N THR A 59 -2.70 -10.27 -26.82
CA THR A 59 -1.42 -10.97 -26.77
C THR A 59 -1.11 -11.48 -28.18
N THR A 60 -0.20 -10.82 -28.91
CA THR A 60 0.44 -11.46 -30.06
C THR A 60 1.41 -12.49 -29.51
N VAL A 61 0.89 -13.69 -29.22
CA VAL A 61 1.75 -14.84 -28.97
C VAL A 61 2.45 -15.13 -30.29
N LYS A 62 3.68 -14.62 -30.46
CA LYS A 62 4.55 -15.11 -31.52
C LYS A 62 4.81 -16.57 -31.18
N HIS A 63 4.26 -17.48 -31.98
CA HIS A 63 4.59 -18.89 -31.90
C HIS A 63 6.12 -18.98 -32.04
N ARG A 64 6.82 -19.24 -30.95
CA ARG A 64 8.21 -19.65 -31.01
C ARG A 64 8.15 -21.02 -31.68
N GLN A 65 8.50 -21.08 -32.96
CA GLN A 65 8.77 -22.36 -33.60
C GLN A 65 9.91 -22.99 -32.81
N SER A 66 9.59 -24.06 -32.09
CA SER A 66 10.57 -24.97 -31.54
C SER A 66 11.30 -25.61 -32.73
N ALA A 67 12.60 -25.36 -32.80
CA ALA A 67 13.53 -26.06 -33.69
C ALA A 67 13.82 -27.46 -33.14
#